data_AF-R8CZH5-F1
#
_entry.id   AF-R8CZH5-F1
#
_cell.length_a   1.000
_cell.length_b   1.000
_cell.length_c   1.000
_cell.angle_alpha   90.00
_cell.angle_beta   90.00
_cell.angle_gamma   90.00
#
_symmetry.space_group_name_H-M   'P 1'
#
loop_
_entity.id
_entity.type
_entity.pdbx_description
1 polymer ?
#
loop_
_entity_poly.entity_id
_entity_poly.type
_entity_poly.pdbx_seq_one_letter_code
_entity_poly.pdbx_strand_id
1 'polypeptide(L)'
;MKIWQLKSLFDNYKSFQLLNLKEDRKKYFDEKIDLAIKLSDSWGEILVECVEGDNHSDCPMFWGELGTPMVSRKAKEVLEPLICNNVEFLPLTHDVTGEVYYLINVLNTIDAIDYNKAVFEKLSTGLIIGFEKYAFLPNIVEGQIIFKTYLNQRLHSSTVLVSDEFRNAVLESDLKGFEFVEIWDSEANM
;
A
#
# COMPACT_ATOMS: atom_id res chain seq x y z
N MET A 1 3.49 -20.21 5.11
CA MET A 1 3.73 -18.78 4.83
C MET A 1 2.48 -18.21 4.20
N LYS A 2 2.02 -17.05 4.69
CA LYS A 2 0.86 -16.37 4.15
C LYS A 2 1.23 -15.02 3.55
N ILE A 3 0.41 -14.58 2.61
CA ILE A 3 0.49 -13.25 2.01
C ILE A 3 -0.82 -12.52 2.29
N TRP A 4 -0.67 -11.28 2.70
CA TRP A 4 -1.77 -10.41 3.12
C TRP A 4 -1.84 -9.21 2.20
N GLN A 5 -3.04 -8.83 1.78
CA GLN A 5 -3.29 -7.51 1.24
C GLN A 5 -3.37 -6.52 2.41
N LEU A 6 -2.54 -5.48 2.36
CA LEU A 6 -2.55 -4.38 3.32
C LEU A 6 -3.65 -3.37 2.94
N LYS A 7 -4.51 -3.04 3.90
CA LYS A 7 -5.55 -2.02 3.76
C LYS A 7 -5.59 -1.10 4.99
N SER A 8 -6.14 0.09 4.79
CA SER A 8 -6.55 0.97 5.89
C SER A 8 -7.93 0.53 6.39
N LEU A 9 -8.06 0.32 7.70
CA LEU A 9 -9.31 -0.10 8.33
C LEU A 9 -10.34 1.05 8.30
N PHE A 10 -11.52 0.77 7.76
CA PHE A 10 -12.62 1.74 7.68
C PHE A 10 -13.53 1.65 8.91
N ASP A 11 -13.09 2.25 10.03
CA ASP A 11 -13.81 2.23 11.33
C ASP A 11 -13.82 3.61 12.02
N ASN A 12 -14.49 4.58 11.40
CA ASN A 12 -14.60 5.98 11.88
C ASN A 12 -13.26 6.67 12.18
N TYR A 13 -12.18 6.16 11.59
CA TYR A 13 -10.87 6.78 11.61
C TYR A 13 -10.81 7.95 10.64
N LYS A 14 -9.98 8.93 10.97
CA LYS A 14 -9.67 10.04 10.09
C LYS A 14 -9.16 9.54 8.74
N SER A 15 -9.70 10.11 7.67
CA SER A 15 -9.19 9.92 6.32
C SER A 15 -8.78 11.25 5.70
N PHE A 16 -7.88 11.19 4.73
CA PHE A 16 -7.21 12.38 4.21
C PHE A 16 -7.24 12.43 2.69
N GLN A 17 -7.33 13.64 2.15
CA GLN A 17 -7.15 13.91 0.73
C GLN A 17 -6.15 15.03 0.52
N LEU A 18 -5.67 15.15 -0.72
CA LEU A 18 -4.82 16.28 -1.14
C LEU A 18 -5.61 17.59 -1.04
N LEU A 19 -5.05 18.59 -0.36
CA LEU A 19 -5.66 19.93 -0.28
C LEU A 19 -5.77 20.57 -1.67
N ASN A 20 -4.68 20.53 -2.45
CA ASN A 20 -4.66 21.02 -3.83
C ASN A 20 -4.79 19.86 -4.83
N LEU A 21 -5.89 19.10 -4.72
CA LEU A 21 -6.10 17.83 -5.44
C LEU A 21 -5.65 17.85 -6.90
N LYS A 22 -6.07 18.83 -7.70
CA LYS A 22 -5.75 18.84 -9.15
C LYS A 22 -4.27 19.10 -9.44
N GLU A 23 -3.66 20.04 -8.72
CA GLU A 23 -2.30 20.49 -9.00
C GLU A 23 -1.28 19.50 -8.46
N ASP A 24 -1.46 19.07 -7.21
CA ASP A 24 -0.54 18.14 -6.56
C ASP A 24 -0.63 16.75 -7.18
N ARG A 25 -1.84 16.27 -7.52
CA ARG A 25 -1.99 14.99 -8.21
C ARG A 25 -1.23 14.97 -9.53
N LYS A 26 -1.43 15.98 -10.38
CA LYS A 26 -0.73 16.11 -11.66
C LYS A 26 0.79 16.21 -11.49
N LYS A 27 1.24 16.92 -10.47
CA LYS A 27 2.67 17.21 -10.27
C LYS A 27 3.43 16.02 -9.67
N TYR A 28 2.84 15.30 -8.72
CA TYR A 28 3.55 14.35 -7.87
C TYR A 28 3.05 12.90 -7.99
N PHE A 29 1.81 12.66 -8.42
CA PHE A 29 1.18 11.34 -8.38
C PHE A 29 0.97 10.75 -9.78
N ASP A 30 0.32 11.49 -10.67
CA ASP A 30 0.00 11.06 -12.02
C ASP A 30 1.25 10.56 -12.73
N GLU A 31 1.19 9.32 -13.23
CA GLU A 31 2.28 8.64 -13.95
C GLU A 31 3.59 8.47 -13.13
N LYS A 32 3.53 8.52 -11.79
CA LYS A 32 4.72 8.48 -10.91
C LYS A 32 4.66 7.43 -9.81
N ILE A 33 3.73 7.58 -8.86
CA ILE A 33 3.64 6.71 -7.66
C ILE A 33 3.32 5.25 -7.99
N ASP A 34 2.67 5.05 -9.12
CA ASP A 34 2.26 3.74 -9.63
C ASP A 34 3.33 3.04 -10.48
N LEU A 35 4.57 3.56 -10.49
CA LEU A 35 5.67 3.01 -11.29
C LEU A 35 6.78 2.35 -10.47
N ALA A 36 6.63 2.27 -9.14
CA ALA A 36 7.66 1.74 -8.24
C ALA A 36 9.04 2.41 -8.44
N ILE A 37 9.03 3.70 -8.77
CA ILE A 37 10.22 4.53 -8.95
C ILE A 37 10.46 5.40 -7.72
N LYS A 38 11.71 5.77 -7.50
CA LYS A 38 12.07 6.72 -6.47
C LYS A 38 11.53 8.12 -6.79
N LEU A 39 10.94 8.76 -5.80
CA LEU A 39 10.35 10.10 -5.93
C LEU A 39 10.94 11.11 -4.95
N SER A 40 11.79 10.69 -4.01
CA SER A 40 12.40 11.54 -2.99
C SER A 40 12.99 12.84 -3.55
N ASP A 41 13.65 12.77 -4.71
CA ASP A 41 14.36 13.91 -5.31
C ASP A 41 13.42 14.96 -5.93
N SER A 42 12.17 14.58 -6.19
CA SER A 42 11.15 15.44 -6.79
C SER A 42 9.95 15.69 -5.89
N TRP A 43 9.99 15.14 -4.66
CA TRP A 43 8.90 15.26 -3.70
C TRP A 43 8.88 16.66 -3.10
N GLY A 44 7.73 17.32 -3.19
CA GLY A 44 7.53 18.65 -2.65
C GLY A 44 6.92 18.63 -1.26
N GLU A 45 6.69 19.82 -0.72
CA GLU A 45 5.76 20.01 0.39
C GLU A 45 4.34 19.86 -0.14
N ILE A 46 3.62 18.85 0.35
CA ILE A 46 2.25 18.53 -0.06
C ILE A 46 1.37 18.60 1.18
N LEU A 47 0.27 19.35 1.05
CA LEU A 47 -0.70 19.53 2.11
C LEU A 47 -1.87 18.56 1.94
N VAL A 48 -2.31 18.00 3.05
CA VAL A 48 -3.52 17.18 3.13
C VAL A 48 -4.52 17.77 4.11
N GLU A 49 -5.80 17.56 3.82
CA GLU A 49 -6.90 17.92 4.70
C GLU A 49 -7.65 16.65 5.15
N CYS A 50 -8.22 16.70 6.35
CA CYS A 50 -9.07 15.64 6.88
C CYS A 50 -10.45 15.70 6.21
N VAL A 51 -10.90 14.58 5.64
CA VAL A 51 -12.18 14.50 4.92
C VAL A 51 -13.32 14.08 5.85
N GLU A 52 -13.08 13.05 6.65
CA GLU A 52 -14.06 12.44 7.54
C GLU A 52 -13.36 11.71 8.69
N GLY A 53 -14.14 11.32 9.70
CA GLY A 53 -13.68 10.59 10.87
C GLY A 53 -13.15 11.48 11.99
N ASP A 54 -13.26 10.98 13.22
CA ASP A 54 -12.81 11.70 14.41
C ASP A 54 -11.62 11.02 15.10
N ASN A 55 -11.48 9.72 14.88
CA ASN A 55 -10.48 8.90 15.57
C ASN A 55 -9.12 8.92 14.86
N HIS A 56 -8.05 8.94 15.65
CA HIS A 56 -6.69 8.81 15.15
C HIS A 56 -6.40 7.40 14.61
N SER A 57 -5.74 7.31 13.46
CA SER A 57 -5.25 6.06 12.86
C SER A 57 -3.77 6.17 12.53
N ASP A 58 -3.04 5.06 12.66
CA ASP A 58 -1.65 4.96 12.23
C ASP A 58 -1.50 4.47 10.78
N CYS A 59 -2.60 4.02 10.16
CA CYS A 59 -2.74 3.74 8.74
C CYS A 59 -4.07 4.34 8.22
N PRO A 60 -4.21 5.68 8.21
CA PRO A 60 -5.45 6.29 7.75
C PRO A 60 -5.72 6.00 6.27
N MET A 61 -6.99 6.11 5.87
CA MET A 61 -7.34 6.05 4.45
C MET A 61 -6.85 7.33 3.76
N PHE A 62 -6.23 7.19 2.59
CA PHE A 62 -5.79 8.30 1.76
C PHE A 62 -6.47 8.27 0.40
N TRP A 63 -7.16 9.36 0.06
CA TRP A 63 -7.98 9.48 -1.15
C TRP A 63 -7.24 10.13 -2.32
N GLY A 64 -5.95 10.45 -2.17
CA GLY A 64 -5.17 11.10 -3.24
C GLY A 64 -4.65 10.15 -4.32
N GLU A 65 -4.43 8.87 -3.98
CA GLU A 65 -3.96 7.86 -4.93
C GLU A 65 -4.35 6.44 -4.49
N LEU A 66 -4.68 5.58 -5.46
CA LEU A 66 -5.09 4.21 -5.15
C LEU A 66 -3.89 3.34 -4.78
N GLY A 67 -4.07 2.46 -3.78
CA GLY A 67 -3.08 1.44 -3.47
C GLY A 67 -1.77 1.93 -2.83
N THR A 68 -1.70 3.20 -2.40
CA THR A 68 -0.53 3.75 -1.70
C THR A 68 -0.88 3.99 -0.24
N PRO A 69 -0.40 3.15 0.70
CA PRO A 69 -0.69 3.32 2.12
C PRO A 69 -0.13 4.63 2.65
N MET A 70 -0.93 5.33 3.46
CA MET A 70 -0.51 6.47 4.26
C MET A 70 -0.37 6.01 5.71
N VAL A 71 0.71 6.39 6.38
CA VAL A 71 0.99 6.00 7.76
C VAL A 71 1.39 7.18 8.63
N SER A 72 1.12 7.08 9.93
CA SER A 72 1.60 8.07 10.92
C SER A 72 3.11 8.00 11.09
N ARG A 73 3.71 9.01 11.73
CA ARG A 73 5.12 8.97 12.14
C ARG A 73 5.44 7.76 13.02
N LYS A 74 4.53 7.43 13.94
CA LYS A 74 4.66 6.27 14.84
C LYS A 74 4.74 4.96 14.06
N ALA A 75 3.84 4.77 13.09
CA ALA A 75 3.89 3.60 12.21
C ALA A 75 5.17 3.57 11.37
N LYS A 76 5.64 4.71 10.84
CA LYS A 76 6.94 4.78 10.16
C LYS A 76 8.07 4.29 11.06
N GLU A 77 8.17 4.76 12.31
CA GLU A 77 9.24 4.36 13.23
C GLU A 77 9.25 2.85 13.52
N VAL A 78 8.08 2.22 13.61
CA VAL A 78 7.93 0.77 13.81
C VAL A 78 8.32 -0.01 12.55
N LEU A 79 7.89 0.46 11.37
CA LEU A 79 7.99 -0.30 10.12
C LEU A 79 9.30 -0.07 9.38
N GLU A 80 9.89 1.12 9.47
CA GLU A 80 11.08 1.53 8.72
C GLU A 80 12.26 0.55 8.87
N PRO A 81 12.63 0.05 10.07
CA PRO A 81 13.71 -0.93 10.21
C PRO A 81 13.47 -2.22 9.41
N LEU A 82 12.21 -2.57 9.17
CA LEU A 82 11.79 -3.80 8.50
C LEU A 82 11.73 -3.64 6.98
N ILE A 83 11.31 -2.46 6.48
CA ILE A 83 10.98 -2.27 5.06
C ILE A 83 11.81 -1.19 4.33
N CYS A 84 12.73 -0.49 4.99
CA CYS A 84 13.45 0.66 4.42
C CYS A 84 14.16 0.40 3.09
N ASN A 85 14.59 -0.84 2.83
CA ASN A 85 15.26 -1.20 1.58
C ASN A 85 14.30 -1.33 0.39
N ASN A 86 13.00 -1.47 0.65
CA ASN A 86 11.97 -1.80 -0.35
C ASN A 86 10.98 -0.65 -0.59
N VAL A 87 11.08 0.45 0.17
CA VAL A 87 10.11 1.56 0.13
C VAL A 87 10.80 2.92 0.27
N GLU A 88 10.07 3.97 -0.10
CA GLU A 88 10.32 5.34 0.35
C GLU A 88 9.17 5.84 1.21
N PHE A 89 9.49 6.60 2.24
CA PHE A 89 8.49 7.32 3.03
C PHE A 89 8.42 8.77 2.55
N LEU A 90 7.34 9.11 1.85
CA LEU A 90 7.13 10.42 1.25
C LEU A 90 6.25 11.27 2.16
N PRO A 91 6.74 12.39 2.73
CA PRO A 91 6.01 13.14 3.74
C PRO A 91 4.82 13.90 3.17
N LEU A 92 3.74 13.95 3.95
CA LEU A 92 2.54 14.78 3.73
C LEU A 92 2.25 15.55 5.02
N THR A 93 1.90 16.82 4.91
CA THR A 93 1.64 17.68 6.08
C THR A 93 0.16 18.01 6.17
N HIS A 94 -0.45 17.78 7.33
CA HIS A 94 -1.81 18.23 7.59
C HIS A 94 -1.86 19.77 7.58
N ASP A 95 -2.75 20.32 6.77
CA ASP A 95 -2.91 21.76 6.51
C ASP A 95 -3.16 22.61 7.78
N VAL A 96 -3.99 22.12 8.71
CA VAL A 96 -4.35 22.83 9.96
C VAL A 96 -3.41 22.50 11.11
N THR A 97 -3.11 21.22 11.36
CA THR A 97 -2.37 20.82 12.56
C THR A 97 -0.85 20.81 12.38
N GLY A 98 -0.36 20.81 11.14
CA GLY A 98 1.06 20.61 10.82
C GLY A 98 1.57 19.20 11.13
N GLU A 99 0.69 18.25 11.48
CA GLU A 99 1.06 16.87 11.70
C GLU A 99 1.57 16.24 10.39
N VAL A 100 2.66 15.47 10.49
CA VAL A 100 3.28 14.83 9.33
C VAL A 100 2.92 13.35 9.28
N TYR A 101 2.39 12.95 8.14
CA TYR A 101 2.15 11.57 7.74
C TYR A 101 3.08 11.20 6.59
N TYR A 102 3.14 9.92 6.25
CA TYR A 102 4.03 9.42 5.21
C TYR A 102 3.30 8.48 4.28
N LEU A 103 3.39 8.70 2.98
CA LEU A 103 3.03 7.68 2.00
C LEU A 103 4.15 6.65 1.93
N ILE A 104 3.78 5.37 1.90
CA ILE A 104 4.69 4.26 1.64
C ILE A 104 4.73 4.02 0.13
N ASN A 105 5.72 4.62 -0.53
CA ASN A 105 6.01 4.34 -1.94
C ASN A 105 6.78 3.03 -2.04
N VAL A 106 6.08 1.94 -2.39
CA VAL A 106 6.70 0.61 -2.53
C VAL A 106 7.49 0.53 -3.83
N LEU A 107 8.81 0.36 -3.72
CA LEU A 107 9.74 0.23 -4.84
C LEU A 107 9.90 -1.23 -5.26
N ASN A 108 9.70 -2.16 -4.33
CA ASN A 108 9.84 -3.59 -4.59
C ASN A 108 8.65 -4.12 -5.40
N THR A 109 8.91 -4.50 -6.64
CA THR A 109 7.93 -5.14 -7.52
C THR A 109 8.48 -6.46 -8.03
N ILE A 110 7.70 -7.53 -7.90
CA ILE A 110 8.12 -8.89 -8.23
C ILE A 110 7.12 -9.59 -9.14
N ASP A 111 7.62 -10.39 -10.09
CA ASP A 111 6.79 -11.28 -10.91
C ASP A 111 6.63 -12.63 -10.23
N ALA A 112 5.69 -12.68 -9.29
CA ALA A 112 5.52 -13.79 -8.37
C ALA A 112 4.19 -14.54 -8.54
N ILE A 113 3.37 -14.16 -9.52
CA ILE A 113 2.05 -14.74 -9.74
C ILE A 113 2.18 -16.06 -10.52
N ASP A 114 1.55 -17.13 -10.03
CA ASP A 114 1.34 -18.34 -10.81
C ASP A 114 0.11 -18.16 -11.70
N TYR A 115 0.31 -17.60 -12.90
CA TYR A 115 -0.77 -17.29 -13.85
C TYR A 115 -1.55 -18.53 -14.32
N ASN A 116 -1.03 -19.75 -14.11
CA ASN A 116 -1.77 -20.99 -14.42
C ASN A 116 -2.78 -21.36 -13.34
N LYS A 117 -2.56 -20.90 -12.09
CA LYS A 117 -3.40 -21.23 -10.93
C LYS A 117 -4.22 -20.04 -10.42
N ALA A 118 -3.82 -18.81 -10.73
CA ALA A 118 -4.53 -17.61 -10.33
C ALA A 118 -5.90 -17.52 -11.04
N VAL A 119 -6.90 -17.01 -10.33
CA VAL A 119 -8.22 -16.71 -10.90
C VAL A 119 -8.33 -15.20 -11.08
N PHE A 120 -8.54 -14.76 -12.32
CA PHE A 120 -8.58 -13.35 -12.68
C PHE A 120 -9.98 -12.78 -12.56
N GLU A 121 -10.08 -11.60 -11.97
CA GLU A 121 -11.28 -10.79 -12.04
C GLU A 121 -11.40 -10.19 -13.45
N LYS A 122 -12.56 -10.35 -14.09
CA LYS A 122 -12.81 -9.90 -15.46
C LYS A 122 -14.08 -9.08 -15.55
N LEU A 123 -14.02 -7.99 -16.30
CA LEU A 123 -15.22 -7.27 -16.73
C LEU A 123 -16.02 -8.09 -17.74
N SER A 124 -17.26 -7.70 -18.00
CA SER A 124 -18.11 -8.29 -19.06
C SER A 124 -17.48 -8.23 -20.46
N THR A 125 -16.55 -7.29 -20.68
CA THR A 125 -15.76 -7.15 -21.91
C THR A 125 -14.64 -8.20 -22.03
N GLY A 126 -14.35 -8.96 -20.98
CA GLY A 126 -13.23 -9.88 -20.87
C GLY A 126 -11.92 -9.23 -20.41
N LEU A 127 -11.90 -7.91 -20.17
CA LEU A 127 -10.74 -7.22 -19.63
C LEU A 127 -10.44 -7.71 -18.21
N ILE A 128 -9.23 -8.21 -18.00
CA ILE A 128 -8.72 -8.60 -16.68
C ILE A 128 -8.40 -7.33 -15.89
N ILE A 129 -9.05 -7.14 -14.74
CA ILE A 129 -8.93 -5.95 -13.89
C ILE A 129 -8.32 -6.24 -12.52
N GLY A 130 -8.14 -7.51 -12.16
CA GLY A 130 -7.60 -7.90 -10.87
C GLY A 130 -7.50 -9.41 -10.70
N PHE A 131 -7.46 -9.82 -9.44
CA PHE A 131 -7.41 -11.22 -9.02
C PHE A 131 -8.62 -11.52 -8.12
N GLU A 132 -9.45 -12.46 -8.54
CA GLU A 132 -10.49 -13.03 -7.66
C GLU A 132 -9.85 -13.97 -6.63
N LYS A 133 -8.88 -14.77 -7.06
CA LYS A 133 -8.05 -15.62 -6.19
C LYS A 133 -6.60 -15.51 -6.62
N TYR A 134 -5.74 -15.08 -5.71
CA TYR A 134 -4.31 -15.07 -5.94
C TYR A 134 -3.71 -16.48 -5.87
N ALA A 135 -2.69 -16.71 -6.70
CA ALA A 135 -1.78 -17.84 -6.57
C ALA A 135 -0.36 -17.31 -6.76
N PHE A 136 0.54 -17.69 -5.87
CA PHE A 136 1.93 -17.22 -5.90
C PHE A 136 2.90 -18.38 -6.11
N LEU A 137 4.03 -18.07 -6.74
CA LEU A 137 5.22 -18.91 -6.83
C LEU A 137 5.98 -18.83 -5.49
N PRO A 138 5.98 -19.88 -4.64
CA PRO A 138 6.48 -19.80 -3.27
C PRO A 138 7.95 -19.36 -3.19
N ASN A 139 8.78 -19.85 -4.11
CA ASN A 139 10.20 -19.55 -4.19
C ASN A 139 10.53 -18.10 -4.58
N ILE A 140 9.56 -17.33 -5.09
CA ILE A 140 9.74 -15.91 -5.44
C ILE A 140 9.27 -15.00 -4.30
N VAL A 141 8.17 -15.37 -3.64
CA VAL A 141 7.62 -14.59 -2.52
C VAL A 141 8.32 -14.86 -1.18
N GLU A 142 9.08 -15.94 -1.07
CA GLU A 142 9.88 -16.24 0.12
C GLU A 142 10.87 -15.10 0.42
N GLY A 143 10.86 -14.63 1.68
CA GLY A 143 11.69 -13.51 2.14
C GLY A 143 11.21 -12.12 1.70
N GLN A 144 10.11 -12.00 0.96
CA GLN A 144 9.54 -10.72 0.57
C GLN A 144 8.64 -10.17 1.68
N ILE A 145 8.97 -8.99 2.21
CA ILE A 145 8.24 -8.40 3.35
C ILE A 145 7.10 -7.51 2.88
N ILE A 146 7.37 -6.63 1.91
CA ILE A 146 6.41 -5.73 1.29
C ILE A 146 6.73 -5.62 -0.20
N PHE A 147 5.71 -5.74 -1.05
CA PHE A 147 5.89 -5.73 -2.49
C PHE A 147 4.59 -5.43 -3.25
N LYS A 148 4.74 -5.08 -4.52
CA LYS A 148 3.68 -5.06 -5.53
C LYS A 148 3.91 -6.17 -6.56
N THR A 149 2.88 -6.51 -7.33
CA THR A 149 2.93 -7.55 -8.38
C THR A 149 2.55 -7.01 -9.74
N TYR A 150 2.64 -7.84 -10.77
CA TYR A 150 2.17 -7.51 -12.10
C TYR A 150 0.77 -8.09 -12.36
N LEU A 151 -0.02 -7.35 -13.12
CA LEU A 151 -1.28 -7.79 -13.74
C LEU A 151 -1.21 -7.44 -15.22
N ASN A 152 -1.37 -8.43 -16.10
CA ASN A 152 -1.24 -8.26 -17.57
C ASN A 152 0.07 -7.55 -17.99
N GLN A 153 1.20 -7.94 -17.39
CA GLN A 153 2.53 -7.34 -17.65
C GLN A 153 2.64 -5.85 -17.30
N ARG A 154 1.68 -5.31 -16.55
CA ARG A 154 1.71 -3.96 -15.99
C ARG A 154 1.75 -4.03 -14.48
N LEU A 155 2.32 -3.01 -13.86
CA LEU A 155 2.34 -2.92 -12.40
C LEU A 155 0.89 -2.88 -11.88
N HIS A 156 0.55 -3.81 -10.98
CA HIS A 156 -0.72 -3.83 -10.29
C HIS A 156 -0.64 -2.86 -9.09
N SER A 157 -0.73 -1.57 -9.39
CA SER A 157 -0.41 -0.50 -8.45
C SER A 157 -1.40 -0.34 -7.30
N SER A 158 -2.65 -0.77 -7.50
CA SER A 158 -3.76 -0.64 -6.55
C SER A 158 -3.64 -1.53 -5.31
N THR A 159 -2.67 -2.45 -5.27
CA THR A 159 -2.57 -3.46 -4.22
C THR A 159 -1.14 -3.55 -3.68
N VAL A 160 -1.00 -3.34 -2.37
CA VAL A 160 0.24 -3.62 -1.63
C VAL A 160 0.09 -4.92 -0.86
N LEU A 161 1.08 -5.78 -1.02
CA LEU A 161 1.12 -7.10 -0.41
C LEU A 161 2.23 -7.17 0.63
N VAL A 162 1.96 -7.88 1.71
CA VAL A 162 2.87 -8.01 2.85
C VAL A 162 2.93 -9.43 3.38
N SER A 163 4.05 -9.78 4.03
CA SER A 163 4.27 -11.08 4.67
C SER A 163 3.66 -11.16 6.07
N ASP A 164 3.69 -12.38 6.64
CA ASP A 164 3.42 -12.60 8.07
C ASP A 164 4.31 -11.75 8.98
N GLU A 165 5.57 -11.53 8.61
CA GLU A 165 6.53 -10.74 9.41
C GLU A 165 6.08 -9.28 9.55
N PHE A 166 5.69 -8.63 8.44
CA PHE A 166 5.13 -7.28 8.47
C PHE A 166 3.85 -7.22 9.30
N ARG A 167 2.92 -8.15 9.06
CA ARG A 167 1.64 -8.20 9.77
C ARG A 167 1.86 -8.36 11.27
N ASN A 168 2.74 -9.26 11.68
CA ASN A 168 3.01 -9.51 13.09
C ASN A 168 3.68 -8.30 13.75
N ALA A 169 4.61 -7.62 13.07
CA ALA A 169 5.20 -6.37 13.58
C ALA A 169 4.14 -5.30 13.87
N VAL A 170 3.10 -5.19 13.03
CA VAL A 170 1.96 -4.30 13.30
C VAL A 170 1.10 -4.81 14.47
N LEU A 171 0.73 -6.09 14.49
CA LEU A 171 -0.16 -6.65 15.51
C LEU A 171 0.47 -6.72 16.92
N GLU A 172 1.78 -6.88 17.00
CA GLU A 172 2.55 -6.91 18.25
C GLU A 172 2.88 -5.49 18.78
N SER A 173 2.64 -4.48 17.95
CA SER A 173 2.74 -3.07 18.33
C SER A 173 1.39 -2.54 18.87
N ASP A 174 1.38 -1.27 19.26
CA ASP A 174 0.17 -0.53 19.64
C ASP A 174 -0.36 0.36 18.50
N LEU A 175 -0.02 0.04 17.24
CA LEU A 175 -0.49 0.72 16.04
C LEU A 175 -1.97 0.41 15.76
N LYS A 176 -2.68 1.40 15.22
CA LYS A 176 -4.12 1.30 14.92
C LYS A 176 -4.45 1.57 13.46
N GLY A 177 -5.60 1.04 13.03
CA GLY A 177 -6.19 1.34 11.73
C GLY A 177 -5.62 0.55 10.56
N PHE A 178 -4.90 -0.53 10.83
CA PHE A 178 -4.47 -1.49 9.81
C PHE A 178 -5.50 -2.62 9.65
N GLU A 179 -5.74 -3.03 8.41
CA GLU A 179 -6.50 -4.23 8.06
C GLU A 179 -5.63 -5.14 7.16
N PHE A 180 -5.67 -6.44 7.44
CA PHE A 180 -4.95 -7.46 6.68
C PHE A 180 -5.93 -8.48 6.14
N VAL A 181 -6.05 -8.55 4.82
CA VAL A 181 -6.87 -9.56 4.16
C VAL A 181 -5.97 -10.69 3.69
N GLU A 182 -6.19 -11.91 4.19
CA GLU A 182 -5.47 -13.09 3.71
C GLU A 182 -5.82 -13.33 2.25
N ILE A 183 -4.83 -13.34 1.36
CA ILE A 183 -5.06 -13.58 -0.07
C ILE A 183 -4.42 -14.89 -0.55
N TRP A 184 -3.47 -15.43 0.21
CA TRP A 184 -2.80 -16.68 -0.13
C TRP A 184 -2.13 -17.31 1.09
N ASP A 185 -2.15 -18.64 1.11
CA ASP A 185 -1.44 -19.49 2.08
C ASP A 185 -0.71 -20.60 1.31
N SER A 186 0.59 -20.74 1.55
CA SER A 186 1.44 -21.76 0.94
C SER A 186 1.02 -23.18 1.31
N GLU A 187 0.44 -23.40 2.48
CA GLU A 187 0.09 -24.74 2.99
C GLU A 187 -1.30 -25.18 2.52
N ALA A 188 -2.25 -24.24 2.43
CA ALA A 188 -3.62 -24.53 2.00
C ALA A 188 -3.75 -24.71 0.47
N ASN A 189 -2.76 -24.26 -0.31
CA ASN A 189 -2.75 -24.36 -1.78
C ASN A 189 -1.73 -25.38 -2.32
N MET A 190 -1.25 -26.32 -1.49
CA MET A 190 -0.49 -27.51 -1.91
C MET A 190 -1.39 -28.64 -2.42
#